data_AF-A0A6J6LCE4-F1
#
_entry.id   AF-A0A6J6LCE4-F1
#
_cell.length_a   1.000
_cell.length_b   1.000
_cell.length_c   1.000
_cell.angle_alpha   90.00
_cell.angle_beta   90.00
_cell.angle_gamma   90.00
#
_symmetry.space_group_name_H-M   'P 1'
#
loop_
_entity.id
_entity.type
_entity.pdbx_description
1 polymer ?
#
loop_
_entity_poly.entity_id
_entity_poly.type
_entity_poly.pdbx_seq_one_letter_code
_entity_poly.pdbx_strand_id
1 'polypeptide(L)'
;MRPGEALEIGVITEAIYVGETDQDLPRWVLKGSPDSIAESLNEYGEMGVSHLQIRFMARDCAELCDQMEKFGAEVGPNLTR
;
A
#
# COMPACT_ATOMS: atom_id res chain seq x y z
N MET A 1 -2.34 -24.32 9.12
CA MET A 1 -3.66 -24.07 8.50
C MET A 1 -4.69 -24.97 9.15
N ARG A 2 -5.90 -24.47 9.39
CA ARG A 2 -7.01 -25.35 9.80
C ARG A 2 -7.49 -26.12 8.58
N PRO A 3 -7.87 -27.41 8.73
CA PRO A 3 -8.44 -28.17 7.63
C PRO A 3 -9.69 -27.49 7.06
N GLY A 4 -9.75 -27.34 5.73
CA GLY A 4 -10.90 -26.74 5.02
C GLY A 4 -10.86 -25.22 4.86
N GLU A 5 -9.85 -24.53 5.38
CA GLU A 5 -9.69 -23.09 5.13
C GLU A 5 -8.98 -22.79 3.82
N ALA A 6 -9.38 -21.68 3.19
CA ALA A 6 -8.67 -21.13 2.04
C ALA A 6 -7.24 -20.73 2.45
N LEU A 7 -6.30 -20.90 1.51
CA LEU A 7 -4.94 -20.42 1.69
C LEU A 7 -4.92 -18.89 1.52
N GLU A 8 -4.43 -18.21 2.54
CA GLU A 8 -4.17 -16.76 2.49
C GLU A 8 -2.71 -16.54 2.10
N ILE A 9 -2.48 -15.70 1.09
CA ILE A 9 -1.15 -15.37 0.61
C ILE A 9 -0.89 -13.90 0.94
N GLY A 10 0.18 -13.64 1.68
CA GLY A 10 0.61 -12.30 2.03
C GLY A 10 1.82 -11.83 1.23
N VAL A 11 1.94 -10.51 1.06
CA VAL A 11 3.13 -9.86 0.49
C VAL A 11 3.55 -8.66 1.35
N ILE A 12 4.86 -8.44 1.44
CA ILE A 12 5.41 -7.17 1.91
C ILE A 12 5.65 -6.31 0.67
N THR A 13 4.92 -5.21 0.55
CA THR A 13 5.01 -4.33 -0.62
C THR A 13 6.26 -3.47 -0.55
N GLU A 14 6.50 -2.70 -1.60
CA GLU A 14 7.31 -1.50 -1.58
C GLU A 14 6.88 -0.57 -0.42
N ALA A 15 7.80 0.32 0.03
CA ALA A 15 7.34 1.41 0.88
C ALA A 15 6.52 2.40 0.04
N ILE A 16 5.53 3.01 0.67
CA ILE A 16 4.55 3.87 -0.01
C ILE A 16 4.64 5.29 0.53
N TYR A 17 4.52 6.26 -0.38
CA TYR A 17 4.23 7.66 -0.06
C TYR A 17 3.04 8.13 -0.90
N VAL A 18 1.91 8.44 -0.26
CA VAL A 18 0.66 8.80 -0.93
C VAL A 18 0.66 10.29 -1.29
N GLY A 19 0.69 10.57 -2.58
CA GLY A 19 0.76 11.90 -3.17
C GLY A 19 2.16 12.30 -3.60
N GLU A 20 2.29 13.58 -3.96
CA GLU A 20 3.54 14.19 -4.38
C GLU A 20 4.35 14.67 -3.18
N THR A 21 5.67 14.71 -3.34
CA THR A 21 6.61 15.32 -2.40
C THR A 21 7.75 15.98 -3.15
N ASP A 22 8.16 17.16 -2.70
CA ASP A 22 9.33 17.87 -3.23
C ASP A 22 10.66 17.21 -2.81
N GLN A 23 10.60 16.16 -1.98
CA GLN A 23 11.77 15.46 -1.46
C GLN A 23 12.21 14.31 -2.38
N ASP A 24 13.52 14.10 -2.41
CA ASP A 24 14.11 12.96 -3.12
C ASP A 24 13.91 11.67 -2.30
N LEU A 25 12.86 10.94 -2.64
CA LEU A 25 12.58 9.62 -2.08
C LEU A 25 13.40 8.54 -2.82
N PRO A 26 13.84 7.48 -2.15
CA PRO A 26 14.52 6.38 -2.81
C PRO A 26 13.71 5.81 -3.98
N ARG A 27 14.39 5.45 -5.08
CA ARG A 27 13.74 4.98 -6.33
C ARG A 27 12.82 3.75 -6.19
N TRP A 28 12.98 2.97 -5.12
CA TRP A 28 12.16 1.80 -4.84
C TRP A 28 10.89 2.12 -4.03
N VAL A 29 10.68 3.38 -3.65
CA VAL A 29 9.44 3.83 -3.00
C VAL A 29 8.37 4.03 -4.07
N LEU A 30 7.23 3.38 -3.87
CA LEU A 30 6.04 3.63 -4.64
C LEU A 30 5.42 4.96 -4.18
N LYS A 31 5.36 5.94 -5.08
CA LYS A 31 4.80 7.27 -4.82
C LYS A 31 3.99 7.77 -6.01
N GLY A 32 3.02 8.63 -5.76
CA GLY A 32 2.17 9.20 -6.80
C GLY A 32 0.73 9.38 -6.33
N SER A 33 -0.20 9.50 -7.27
CA SER A 33 -1.62 9.64 -6.97
C SER A 33 -2.19 8.40 -6.26
N PRO A 34 -3.26 8.56 -5.47
CA PRO A 34 -3.94 7.43 -4.84
C PRO A 34 -4.35 6.34 -5.83
N ASP A 35 -4.87 6.73 -7.00
CA ASP A 35 -5.28 5.81 -8.06
C ASP A 35 -4.11 4.99 -8.61
N SER A 36 -2.96 5.63 -8.85
CA SER A 36 -1.76 4.94 -9.35
C SER A 36 -1.20 3.95 -8.33
N ILE A 37 -1.26 4.31 -7.05
CA ILE A 37 -0.87 3.41 -5.96
C ILE A 37 -1.85 2.24 -5.87
N ALA A 38 -3.16 2.49 -5.97
CA ALA A 38 -4.17 1.43 -5.95
C ALA A 38 -4.00 0.47 -7.14
N GLU A 39 -3.76 0.98 -8.35
CA GLU A 39 -3.48 0.18 -9.54
C GLU A 39 -2.29 -0.76 -9.30
N SER A 40 -1.16 -0.21 -8.82
CA SER A 40 0.05 -0.99 -8.52
C SER A 40 -0.21 -2.06 -7.45
N LEU A 41 -1.00 -1.76 -6.42
CA LEU A 41 -1.32 -2.72 -5.37
C LEU A 41 -2.30 -3.81 -5.83
N ASN A 42 -3.21 -3.48 -6.74
CA ASN A 42 -4.16 -4.44 -7.30
C ASN A 42 -3.46 -5.51 -8.16
N GLU A 43 -2.28 -5.23 -8.74
CA GLU A 43 -1.46 -6.24 -9.43
C GLU A 43 -1.12 -7.42 -8.51
N TYR A 44 -0.82 -7.17 -7.23
CA TYR A 44 -0.62 -8.25 -6.25
C TYR A 44 -1.90 -9.08 -6.05
N GLY A 45 -3.06 -8.42 -6.05
CA GLY A 45 -4.37 -9.08 -5.98
C GLY A 45 -4.62 -9.99 -7.19
N GLU A 46 -4.22 -9.57 -8.39
CA GLU A 46 -4.28 -10.41 -9.60
C GLU A 46 -3.35 -11.63 -9.50
N MET A 47 -2.22 -11.50 -8.81
CA MET A 47 -1.30 -12.60 -8.51
C MET A 47 -1.81 -13.58 -7.43
N GLY A 48 -2.99 -13.31 -6.85
CA GLY A 48 -3.59 -14.16 -5.81
C GLY A 48 -3.20 -13.80 -4.39
N VAL A 49 -2.51 -12.67 -4.18
CA VAL A 49 -2.27 -12.12 -2.85
C VAL A 49 -3.59 -11.64 -2.26
N SER A 50 -3.81 -11.92 -0.99
CA SER A 50 -5.00 -11.54 -0.24
C SER A 50 -4.69 -10.64 0.95
N HIS A 51 -3.41 -10.51 1.32
CA HIS A 51 -2.96 -9.67 2.42
C HIS A 51 -1.76 -8.82 2.02
N LEU A 52 -1.92 -7.50 2.09
CA LEU A 52 -0.85 -6.54 1.84
C LEU A 52 -0.29 -6.02 3.18
N GLN A 53 1.01 -6.16 3.38
CA GLN A 53 1.70 -5.48 4.48
C GLN A 53 2.34 -4.20 3.94
N ILE A 54 1.77 -3.06 4.35
CA ILE A 54 2.18 -1.74 3.89
C ILE A 54 3.17 -1.11 4.88
N ARG A 55 4.21 -0.46 4.34
CA ARG A 55 5.09 0.43 5.09
C ARG A 55 5.00 1.84 4.51
N PHE A 56 4.64 2.81 5.32
CA PHE A 56 4.62 4.21 4.91
C PHE A 56 5.97 4.88 5.11
N MET A 57 6.35 5.71 4.14
CA MET A 57 7.45 6.65 4.29
C MET A 57 6.96 7.86 5.08
N ALA A 58 7.60 8.14 6.22
CA ALA A 58 7.28 9.29 7.07
C ALA A 58 8.54 9.71 7.86
N ARG A 59 8.66 11.00 8.16
CA ARG A 59 9.76 11.59 8.92
C ARG A 59 9.51 11.59 10.43
N ASP A 60 8.24 11.64 10.81
CA ASP A 60 7.79 11.68 12.18
C ASP A 60 6.44 10.96 12.33
N CYS A 61 5.95 10.88 13.56
CA CYS A 61 4.69 10.20 13.86
C CYS A 61 3.48 10.93 13.28
N ALA A 62 3.53 12.26 13.12
CA ALA A 62 2.40 13.01 12.58
C ALA A 62 2.26 12.71 11.08
N GLU A 63 3.35 12.79 10.32
CA GLU A 63 3.34 12.42 8.91
C GLU A 63 2.99 10.95 8.71
N LEU A 64 3.40 10.05 9.60
CA LEU A 64 2.98 8.65 9.54
C LEU A 64 1.46 8.51 9.67
N CYS A 65 0.85 9.22 10.62
CA CYS A 65 -0.61 9.23 10.78
C CYS A 65 -1.30 9.82 9.54
N ASP A 66 -0.80 10.94 9.00
CA ASP A 66 -1.34 11.57 7.80
C ASP A 66 -1.28 10.62 6.59
N GLN A 67 -0.17 9.89 6.42
CA GLN A 67 0.00 8.90 5.36
C GLN A 67 -0.98 7.73 5.51
N MET A 68 -1.17 7.24 6.75
CA MET A 68 -2.13 6.17 7.04
C MET A 68 -3.58 6.62 6.78
N GLU A 69 -3.94 7.84 7.20
CA GLU A 69 -5.27 8.41 6.98
C GLU A 69 -5.53 8.60 5.49
N LYS A 70 -4.59 9.22 4.77
CA LYS A 70 -4.70 9.45 3.33
C LYS A 70 -4.79 8.14 2.55
N PHE A 71 -3.97 7.15 2.89
CA PHE A 71 -4.07 5.82 2.30
C PHE A 71 -5.45 5.21 2.53
N GLY A 72 -5.94 5.23 3.78
CA GLY A 72 -7.24 4.65 4.11
C GLY A 72 -8.42 5.37 3.44
N ALA A 73 -8.33 6.68 3.26
CA ALA A 73 -9.38 7.49 2.66
C ALA A 73 -9.37 7.46 1.12
N GLU A 74 -8.18 7.46 0.51
CA GLU A 74 -8.02 7.70 -0.93
C GLU A 74 -7.54 6.47 -1.72
N VAL A 75 -6.77 5.57 -1.11
CA VAL A 75 -6.27 4.35 -1.79
C VAL A 75 -7.15 3.14 -1.45
N GLY A 76 -7.47 2.95 -0.17
CA GLY A 76 -8.22 1.81 0.33
C GLY A 76 -9.52 1.51 -0.42
N PRO A 77 -10.40 2.50 -0.68
CA PRO A 77 -11.65 2.28 -1.41
C PRO A 77 -11.49 1.80 -2.86
N ASN A 78 -10.29 1.95 -3.44
CA ASN A 78 -9.98 1.58 -4.82
C ASN A 78 -9.27 0.21 -4.92
N LEU A 79 -9.05 -0.49 -3.79
CA LEU A 79 -8.55 -1.85 -3.79
C LEU A 79 -9.68 -2.83 -4.12
N THR A 80 -9.39 -3.78 -5.00
CA THR A 80 -10.40 -4.63 -5.65
C THR A 80 -10.43 -6.07 -5.14
N ARG A 81 -9.49 -6.45 -4.27
CA ARG A 81 -9.38 -7.80 -3.71
C ARG A 81 -9.00 -7.76 -2.23
#